data_AF-A0A6C0X6D5-F1
#
_entry.id   AF-A0A6C0X6D5-F1
#
_cell.length_a   1.000
_cell.length_b   1.000
_cell.length_c   1.000
_cell.angle_alpha   90.00
_cell.angle_beta   90.00
_cell.angle_gamma   90.00
#
_symmetry.space_group_name_H-M   'P 1'
#
loop_
_entity.id
_entity.type
_entity.pdbx_description
1 polymer ?
#
loop_
_entity_poly.entity_id
_entity_poly.type
_entity_poly.pdbx_seq_one_letter_code
_entity_poly.pdbx_strand_id
1 'polypeptide(L)'
;MIQNKSFLKLADNSGAIFVECVRVYKPRYKKLKVGSVILVTIKKIKSQSKLKIGSLHKAIIVRIKQKLSRQNGNFLQFADNSVILLNVKNEYFGTRLLGPISTELRKRKIVKVLSLTTNVF
;
A
#
# COMPACT_ATOMS: atom_id res chain seq x y z
N MET A 1 -4.97 5.88 -11.00
CA MET A 1 -6.03 5.19 -10.23
C MET A 1 -5.64 3.73 -10.06
N ILE A 2 -5.95 3.09 -8.94
CA ILE A 2 -5.69 1.65 -8.70
C ILE A 2 -6.99 0.89 -8.93
N GLN A 3 -6.91 -0.19 -9.71
CA GLN A 3 -8.02 -1.08 -10.07
C GLN A 3 -7.55 -2.53 -10.14
N ASN A 4 -8.46 -3.47 -10.39
CA ASN A 4 -8.09 -4.87 -10.62
C ASN A 4 -7.07 -4.95 -11.78
N LYS A 5 -6.12 -5.88 -11.70
CA LYS A 5 -4.96 -6.05 -12.58
C LYS A 5 -3.92 -4.91 -12.55
N SER A 6 -4.06 -3.94 -11.63
CA SER A 6 -3.02 -2.91 -11.46
C SER A 6 -1.77 -3.48 -10.78
N PHE A 7 -0.60 -3.20 -11.34
CA PHE A 7 0.68 -3.49 -10.69
C PHE A 7 1.05 -2.40 -9.67
N LEU A 8 1.56 -2.85 -8.53
CA LEU A 8 1.89 -2.01 -7.38
C LEU A 8 3.26 -2.41 -6.84
N LYS A 9 4.03 -1.42 -6.40
CA LYS A 9 5.31 -1.64 -5.71
C LYS A 9 5.09 -1.92 -4.23
N LEU A 10 6.04 -2.62 -3.61
CA LEU A 10 6.07 -2.74 -2.16
C LEU A 10 6.83 -1.59 -1.52
N ALA A 11 6.32 -1.12 -0.40
CA ALA A 11 6.89 -0.07 0.43
C ALA A 11 7.28 -0.61 1.82
N ASP A 12 7.61 -1.89 1.92
CA ASP A 12 8.06 -2.54 3.15
C ASP A 12 9.23 -3.50 2.90
N ASN A 13 9.78 -4.04 3.97
CA ASN A 13 10.85 -5.05 3.94
C ASN A 13 10.33 -6.50 3.91
N SER A 14 9.08 -6.77 3.52
CA SER A 14 8.49 -8.13 3.49
C SER A 14 9.23 -9.09 2.55
N GLY A 15 9.96 -8.57 1.57
CA GLY A 15 10.68 -9.33 0.56
C GLY A 15 9.94 -9.46 -0.77
N ALA A 16 8.69 -9.00 -0.87
CA ALA A 16 8.03 -8.80 -2.15
C ALA A 16 8.53 -7.50 -2.83
N ILE A 17 8.58 -7.50 -4.16
CA ILE A 17 9.02 -6.37 -4.99
C ILE A 17 7.83 -5.77 -5.75
N PHE A 18 7.04 -6.63 -6.38
CA PHE A 18 5.82 -6.24 -7.10
C PHE A 18 4.66 -7.19 -6.79
N VAL A 19 3.47 -6.59 -6.73
CA VAL A 19 2.20 -7.31 -6.61
C VAL A 19 1.21 -6.83 -7.68
N GLU A 20 0.27 -7.69 -8.01
CA GLU A 20 -0.88 -7.36 -8.85
C GLU A 20 -2.14 -7.26 -7.98
N CYS A 21 -2.93 -6.20 -8.16
CA CYS A 21 -4.21 -6.05 -7.48
C CYS A 21 -5.23 -7.04 -8.07
N VAL A 22 -5.71 -7.95 -7.23
CA VAL A 22 -6.74 -8.93 -7.60
C VAL A 22 -8.12 -8.34 -7.39
N ARG A 23 -8.32 -7.66 -6.24
CA ARG A 23 -9.62 -7.10 -5.88
C ARG A 23 -9.49 -5.82 -5.09
N VAL A 24 -10.24 -4.81 -5.52
CA VAL A 24 -10.44 -3.56 -4.78
C VAL A 24 -11.77 -3.63 -4.00
N TYR A 25 -11.71 -3.38 -2.69
CA TYR A 25 -12.89 -3.33 -1.83
C TYR A 25 -13.45 -1.92 -1.75
N LYS A 26 -14.13 -1.46 -2.81
CA LYS A 26 -14.78 -0.15 -2.84
C LYS A 26 -16.13 -0.18 -3.58
N PRO A 27 -17.09 0.68 -3.21
CA PRO A 27 -18.26 0.95 -4.04
C PRO A 27 -17.85 1.46 -5.43
N ARG A 28 -18.64 1.14 -6.47
CA ARG A 28 -18.34 1.42 -7.88
C ARG A 28 -17.84 2.86 -8.12
N TYR A 29 -18.55 3.84 -7.57
CA TYR A 29 -18.32 5.27 -7.76
C TYR A 29 -17.32 5.92 -6.80
N LYS A 30 -16.89 5.23 -5.74
CA LYS A 30 -15.94 5.83 -4.80
C LYS A 30 -14.52 5.69 -5.34
N LYS A 31 -13.70 6.74 -5.19
CA LYS A 31 -12.25 6.67 -5.46
C LYS A 31 -11.56 5.89 -4.35
N LEU A 32 -10.57 5.08 -4.71
CA LEU A 32 -9.71 4.43 -3.75
C LEU A 32 -8.81 5.47 -3.08
N LYS A 33 -8.56 5.32 -1.78
CA LYS A 33 -7.80 6.29 -0.98
C LYS A 33 -6.59 5.61 -0.36
N VAL A 34 -5.61 6.41 0.04
CA VAL A 34 -4.52 5.95 0.91
C VAL A 34 -5.14 5.39 2.21
N GLY A 35 -4.57 4.30 2.70
CA GLY A 35 -5.06 3.51 3.82
C GLY A 35 -6.13 2.47 3.49
N SER A 36 -6.60 2.39 2.23
CA SER A 36 -7.53 1.33 1.83
C SER A 36 -6.82 -0.03 1.73
N VAL A 37 -7.51 -1.07 2.20
CA VAL A 37 -7.08 -2.46 2.05
C VAL A 37 -7.53 -2.97 0.68
N ILE A 38 -6.67 -3.74 0.01
CA ILE A 38 -6.94 -4.44 -1.25
C ILE A 38 -6.43 -5.87 -1.18
N LEU A 39 -6.94 -6.75 -2.04
CA LEU A 39 -6.39 -8.09 -2.25
C LEU A 39 -5.38 -8.05 -3.37
N VAL A 40 -4.22 -8.65 -3.14
CA VAL A 40 -3.12 -8.70 -4.10
C VAL A 40 -2.55 -10.10 -4.23
N THR A 41 -1.94 -10.38 -5.38
CA THR A 41 -1.11 -11.57 -5.58
C THR A 41 0.35 -11.15 -5.79
N ILE A 42 1.27 -11.92 -5.22
CA ILE A 42 2.71 -11.66 -5.34
C ILE A 42 3.19 -12.03 -6.73
N LYS A 43 3.88 -11.10 -7.41
CA LYS A 43 4.41 -11.32 -8.76
C LYS A 43 5.92 -11.41 -8.82
N LYS A 44 6.62 -10.72 -7.91
CA LYS A 44 8.07 -10.77 -7.83
C LYS A 44 8.53 -10.66 -6.38
N ILE A 45 9.50 -11.48 -6.01
CA ILE A 45 10.12 -11.51 -4.68
C ILE A 45 11.63 -11.33 -4.78
N LYS A 46 12.27 -10.99 -3.67
CA LYS A 46 13.72 -11.07 -3.48
C LYS A 46 14.14 -12.53 -3.27
N SER A 47 15.37 -12.89 -3.65
CA SER A 47 15.87 -14.28 -3.66
C SER A 47 15.80 -15.02 -2.31
N GLN A 48 15.79 -14.30 -1.18
CA GLN A 48 15.73 -14.88 0.18
C GLN A 48 14.39 -14.62 0.88
N SER A 49 13.34 -14.25 0.15
CA SER A 49 12.02 -14.01 0.75
C SER A 49 11.35 -15.33 1.12
N LYS A 50 10.67 -15.37 2.27
CA LYS A 50 9.79 -16.47 2.69
C LYS A 50 8.43 -16.46 1.94
N LEU A 51 8.19 -15.44 1.12
CA LEU A 51 6.95 -15.29 0.36
C LEU A 51 6.97 -16.19 -0.89
N LYS A 52 5.80 -16.67 -1.30
CA LYS A 52 5.63 -17.48 -2.50
C LYS A 52 5.05 -16.64 -3.64
N ILE A 53 5.64 -16.71 -4.83
CA ILE A 53 5.06 -16.08 -6.03
C ILE A 53 3.68 -16.71 -6.28
N GLY A 54 2.69 -15.87 -6.58
CA GLY A 54 1.29 -16.27 -6.77
C GLY A 54 0.45 -16.29 -5.50
N SER A 55 1.06 -16.24 -4.30
CA SER A 55 0.28 -16.24 -3.06
C SER A 55 -0.60 -14.99 -2.94
N LEU A 56 -1.79 -15.17 -2.35
CA LEU A 56 -2.74 -14.10 -2.10
C LEU A 56 -2.50 -13.48 -0.72
N HIS A 57 -2.45 -12.15 -0.70
CA HIS A 57 -2.30 -11.37 0.52
C HIS A 57 -3.23 -10.16 0.51
N LYS A 58 -3.62 -9.70 1.70
CA LYS A 58 -4.15 -8.34 1.83
C LYS A 58 -2.99 -7.35 1.84
N ALA A 59 -3.24 -6.16 1.33
CA ALA A 59 -2.27 -5.07 1.35
C ALA A 59 -2.94 -3.73 1.62
N ILE A 60 -2.24 -2.84 2.32
CA ILE A 60 -2.69 -1.46 2.56
C ILE A 60 -1.99 -0.54 1.58
N ILE A 61 -2.77 0.34 0.95
CA ILE A 61 -2.22 1.35 0.05
C ILE A 61 -1.59 2.48 0.85
N VAL A 62 -0.32 2.78 0.57
CA VAL A 62 0.42 3.85 1.25
C VAL A 62 0.81 5.00 0.33
N ARG A 63 0.97 4.75 -0.98
CA ARG A 63 1.20 5.78 -1.99
C ARG A 63 0.32 5.58 -3.20
N ILE A 64 -0.13 6.68 -3.77
CA ILE A 64 -0.98 6.70 -4.97
C ILE A 64 -0.47 7.78 -5.93
N LYS A 65 -0.30 7.42 -7.21
CA LYS A 65 0.07 8.32 -8.32
C LYS A 65 -0.99 9.37 -8.62
N GLN A 66 -2.24 9.07 -8.33
CA GLN A 66 -3.36 9.99 -8.50
C GLN A 66 -3.30 11.09 -7.42
N LYS A 67 -3.56 12.33 -7.84
CA LYS A 67 -3.63 13.50 -6.95
C LYS A 67 -4.64 13.29 -5.82
N LEU A 68 -4.20 13.56 -4.60
CA LEU A 68 -5.00 13.57 -3.37
C LEU A 68 -5.29 15.02 -2.99
N SER A 69 -6.56 15.42 -2.99
CA SER A 69 -6.96 16.76 -2.55
C SER A 69 -7.03 16.81 -1.02
N ARG A 70 -6.39 17.82 -0.42
CA ARG A 70 -6.51 18.16 1.00
C ARG A 70 -7.54 19.27 1.20
N GLN A 71 -8.04 19.41 2.42
CA GLN A 71 -9.07 20.41 2.77
C GLN A 71 -8.57 21.84 2.66
N ASN A 72 -7.26 22.05 2.81
CA ASN A 72 -6.61 23.35 2.65
C ASN A 72 -6.31 23.71 1.19
N GLY A 73 -6.89 23.00 0.21
CA GLY A 73 -6.69 23.27 -1.22
C GLY A 73 -5.41 22.68 -1.83
N ASN A 74 -4.45 22.24 -1.01
CA ASN A 74 -3.21 21.63 -1.50
C ASN A 74 -3.46 20.20 -2.03
N PHE A 75 -2.63 19.78 -2.99
CA PHE A 75 -2.65 18.42 -3.53
C PHE A 75 -1.37 17.67 -3.18
N LEU A 76 -1.50 16.40 -2.83
CA LEU A 76 -0.38 15.47 -2.68
C LEU A 76 -0.39 14.47 -3.84
N GLN A 77 0.77 14.24 -4.46
CA GLN A 77 0.94 13.25 -5.51
C GLN A 77 2.26 12.52 -5.35
N PHE A 78 2.24 11.19 -5.43
CA PHE A 78 3.46 10.38 -5.40
C PHE A 78 3.88 9.96 -6.82
N ALA A 79 5.16 9.65 -6.98
CA ALA A 79 5.71 9.13 -8.22
C ALA A 79 5.28 7.68 -8.52
N ASP A 80 4.78 6.93 -7.54
CA ASP A 80 4.34 5.54 -7.71
C ASP A 80 3.09 5.17 -6.90
N ASN A 81 2.48 4.04 -7.28
CA ASN A 81 1.47 3.38 -6.47
C ASN A 81 2.18 2.29 -5.65
N SER A 82 2.07 2.37 -4.34
CA SER A 82 2.77 1.45 -3.45
C SER A 82 1.90 0.96 -2.30
N VAL A 83 2.18 -0.26 -1.86
CA VAL A 83 1.44 -0.94 -0.79
C VAL A 83 2.37 -1.58 0.23
N ILE A 84 1.82 -1.92 1.39
CA ILE A 84 2.46 -2.73 2.43
C ILE A 84 1.64 -4.00 2.61
N LEU A 85 2.30 -5.14 2.83
CA LEU A 85 1.62 -6.43 2.98
C LEU A 85 1.06 -6.60 4.39
N LEU A 86 -0.08 -7.27 4.45
CA LEU A 86 -0.65 -7.79 5.69
C LEU A 86 -0.52 -9.32 5.73
N ASN A 87 -0.36 -9.84 6.95
CA ASN A 87 -0.46 -11.26 7.23
C ASN A 87 -1.94 -11.70 7.36
N VAL A 88 -2.17 -12.99 7.62
CA VAL A 88 -3.52 -13.57 7.77
C VAL A 88 -4.26 -12.98 8.98
N LYS A 89 -3.53 -12.55 10.02
CA LYS A 89 -4.07 -11.87 11.20
C LYS A 89 -4.38 -10.38 10.97
N ASN A 90 -4.23 -9.88 9.75
CA ASN A 90 -4.33 -8.46 9.36
C ASN A 90 -3.31 -7.55 10.05
N GLU A 91 -2.16 -8.08 10.47
CA GLU A 91 -1.03 -7.32 10.97
C GLU A 91 -0.04 -7.04 9.83
N TYR A 92 0.83 -6.03 9.98
CA TYR A 92 1.86 -5.76 8.98
C TYR A 92 2.82 -6.93 8.86
N PHE A 93 3.04 -7.37 7.63
CA PHE A 93 3.98 -8.46 7.35
C PHE A 93 5.43 -7.97 7.47
N GLY A 94 5.72 -6.79 6.93
CA GLY A 94 7.01 -6.12 7.09
C GLY A 94 7.13 -5.41 8.44
N THR A 95 8.36 -5.31 8.95
CA THR A 95 8.71 -4.61 10.19
C THR A 95 9.20 -3.19 9.95
N ARG A 96 9.57 -2.82 8.72
CA ARG A 96 10.03 -1.48 8.35
C ARG A 96 9.41 -1.04 7.03
N LEU A 97 9.17 0.26 6.90
CA LEU A 97 8.69 0.87 5.67
C LEU A 97 9.81 1.48 4.84
N LEU A 98 9.57 1.56 3.54
CA LEU A 98 10.50 2.08 2.56
C LEU A 98 9.88 3.26 1.80
N GLY A 99 10.61 4.36 1.78
CA GLY A 99 10.23 5.59 1.08
C GLY A 99 9.20 6.44 1.82
N PRO A 100 8.71 7.51 1.15
CA PRO A 100 7.81 8.47 1.77
C PRO A 100 6.41 7.89 1.98
N ILE A 101 5.72 8.37 3.02
CA ILE A 101 4.37 7.93 3.41
C ILE A 101 3.50 9.16 3.67
N SER A 102 2.22 9.13 3.31
CA SER A 102 1.34 10.26 3.66
C SER A 102 0.82 10.25 5.09
N THR A 103 0.68 11.47 5.62
CA THR A 103 -0.05 11.82 6.85
C THR A 103 -1.52 11.40 6.83
N GLU A 104 -2.13 11.22 5.65
CA GLU A 104 -3.51 10.73 5.48
C GLU A 104 -3.78 9.39 6.18
N LEU A 105 -2.73 8.58 6.43
CA LEU A 105 -2.86 7.34 7.22
C LEU A 105 -3.26 7.58 8.68
N ARG A 106 -2.96 8.76 9.27
CA ARG A 106 -3.44 9.13 10.63
C ARG A 106 -4.96 9.12 10.69
N LYS A 107 -5.60 9.72 9.69
CA LYS A 107 -7.07 9.83 9.59
C LYS A 107 -7.76 8.47 9.49
N ARG A 108 -7.01 7.42 9.12
CA ARG A 108 -7.50 6.04 8.94
C ARG A 108 -7.25 5.14 10.16
N LYS A 109 -6.73 5.68 11.27
CA LYS A 109 -6.29 4.92 12.46
C LYS A 109 -5.16 3.92 12.16
N ILE A 110 -4.41 4.11 11.07
CA ILE A 110 -3.25 3.29 10.68
C ILE A 110 -1.99 3.96 11.24
N VAL A 111 -1.99 4.24 12.53
CA VAL A 111 -0.95 5.07 13.18
C VAL A 111 0.37 4.32 13.31
N LYS A 112 0.32 3.00 13.55
CA LYS A 112 1.52 2.15 13.68
C LYS A 112 2.40 2.17 12.43
N VAL A 113 1.87 2.47 11.24
CA VAL A 113 2.70 2.63 10.01
C VAL A 113 3.57 3.88 10.11
N LEU A 114 3.07 4.94 10.73
CA LEU A 114 3.79 6.22 10.81
C LEU A 114 4.95 6.18 11.80
N SER A 115 4.94 5.27 12.77
CA SER A 115 6.09 5.05 13.65
C SER A 115 7.20 4.20 13.00
N LEU A 116 6.94 3.59 11.85
CA LEU A 116 7.90 2.73 11.13
C LEU A 116 8.68 3.47 10.04
N THR A 117 8.48 4.79 9.92
CA THR A 117 9.17 5.65 8.95
C THR A 117 9.43 7.03 9.54
N THR A 118 10.53 7.65 9.12
CA THR A 118 10.86 9.05 9.42
C THR A 118 10.35 10.00 8.33
N ASN A 119 10.06 9.51 7.13
CA ASN A 119 9.71 10.31 5.95
C ASN A 119 8.19 10.37 5.74
N VAL A 120 7.54 11.33 6.40
CA VAL A 120 6.08 11.51 6.40
C VAL A 120 5.68 12.85 5.77
N PHE A 121 4.69 12.86 4.86
CA PHE A 121 4.29 14.02 4.02
C PHE A 121 2.78 14.34 4.03
#